data_AF-A0A5N5SM11-F1
#
_entry.id   AF-A0A5N5SM11-F1
#
_cell.length_a   1.000
_cell.length_b   1.000
_cell.length_c   1.000
_cell.angle_alpha   90.00
_cell.angle_beta   90.00
_cell.angle_gamma   90.00
#
_symmetry.space_group_name_H-M   'P 1'
#
loop_
_entity.id
_entity.type
_entity.pdbx_description
1 polymer ?
#
loop_
_entity_poly.entity_id
_entity_poly.type
_entity_poly.pdbx_seq_one_letter_code
_entity_poly.pdbx_strand_id
1 'polypeptide(L)'
;MEFSTFSLGEYPSVTTRTIGGILDIHLFLGPTPEDVNIQFANFVGNAEFPPYWAFGFHLSRYGYNSLDNYQVVYDRMIAAQIPWDSQTFDIDYMERRRDFTYDTVNFAGLPEFAEILHNNSMKLILMFDPALVIDFDNYPPSQRGKDYDVFIKWESSDLIPDDQPEGTQDYVVGYVWPDNKTVFPDFFNPVTADWWANEIALFHKEIPFDGIWIDMNEPSNFGTNTEKPFNWPDDLPPWSLKCPNNTREDPPYATLAAFSNENECKRISDKTICMSTVQTDGINTYSHYDVHNLYGFKEIVATHTRAMTTTINPGERPFILTRSAYPGAGHYTAHWTGDNSATWDQLKSSIIDYSSFRKSSLDVSSSELYLYSNYDEAKLLNI
;
A
#
# COMPACT_ATOMS: atom_id res chain seq x y z
N MET A 1 8.83 -16.38 -1.73
CA MET A 1 9.52 -17.39 -0.88
C MET A 1 8.46 -18.07 -0.04
N GLU A 2 8.62 -19.36 0.24
CA GLU A 2 7.75 -20.09 1.16
C GLU A 2 8.56 -20.82 2.20
N PHE A 3 8.02 -20.93 3.39
CA PHE A 3 8.56 -21.82 4.41
C PHE A 3 7.47 -22.75 4.93
N SER A 4 7.86 -23.97 5.23
CA SER A 4 7.01 -24.94 5.91
C SER A 4 7.76 -25.48 7.11
N THR A 5 7.15 -25.39 8.29
CA THR A 5 7.63 -26.03 9.51
C THR A 5 7.03 -27.43 9.60
N PHE A 6 7.86 -28.46 9.78
CA PHE A 6 7.41 -29.83 9.99
C PHE A 6 8.39 -30.57 10.90
N SER A 7 7.95 -31.68 11.47
CA SER A 7 8.83 -32.55 12.25
C SER A 7 9.46 -33.60 11.34
N LEU A 8 10.79 -33.64 11.28
CA LEU A 8 11.51 -34.79 10.73
C LEU A 8 11.70 -35.80 11.87
N GLY A 9 10.71 -36.68 12.07
CA GLY A 9 10.64 -37.54 13.24
C GLY A 9 10.31 -36.73 14.50
N GLU A 10 11.21 -36.74 15.49
CA GLU A 10 11.06 -35.96 16.73
C GLU A 10 11.68 -34.55 16.64
N TYR A 11 12.40 -34.24 15.55
CA TYR A 11 13.15 -32.98 15.46
C TYR A 11 12.34 -31.88 14.77
N PRO A 12 12.19 -30.69 15.39
CA PRO A 12 11.61 -29.54 14.72
C PRO A 12 12.50 -29.16 13.53
N SER A 13 11.91 -29.05 12.34
CA SER A 13 12.61 -28.76 11.10
C SER A 13 11.89 -27.68 10.30
N VAL A 14 12.66 -26.87 9.56
CA VAL A 14 12.15 -25.87 8.63
C VAL A 14 12.69 -26.18 7.24
N THR A 15 11.82 -26.16 6.23
CA THR A 15 12.23 -26.14 4.83
C THR A 15 11.81 -24.83 4.21
N THR A 16 12.77 -24.15 3.60
CA THR A 16 12.56 -22.95 2.81
C THR A 16 12.64 -23.31 1.34
N ARG A 17 11.67 -22.86 0.54
CA ARG A 17 11.66 -22.97 -0.92
C ARG A 17 11.50 -21.58 -1.51
N THR A 18 12.38 -21.22 -2.43
CA THR A 18 12.31 -19.96 -3.17
C THR A 18 12.26 -20.26 -4.67
N ILE A 19 11.66 -19.35 -5.42
CA ILE A 19 11.50 -19.45 -6.88
C ILE A 19 12.58 -18.67 -7.64
N GLY A 20 13.55 -18.10 -6.92
CA GLY A 20 14.64 -17.32 -7.47
C GLY A 20 15.57 -16.76 -6.38
N GLY A 21 16.54 -15.96 -6.80
CA GLY A 21 17.52 -15.31 -5.93
C GLY A 21 18.60 -16.25 -5.38
N ILE A 22 19.18 -15.85 -4.25
CA ILE A 22 20.21 -16.61 -3.52
C ILE A 22 19.70 -16.97 -2.12
N LEU A 23 20.38 -17.91 -1.46
CA LEU A 23 20.20 -18.15 -0.04
C LEU A 23 21.18 -17.27 0.74
N ASP A 24 20.67 -16.15 1.24
CA ASP A 24 21.38 -15.28 2.18
C ASP A 24 20.75 -15.40 3.57
N ILE A 25 21.49 -15.98 4.51
CA ILE A 25 20.96 -16.40 5.82
C ILE A 25 21.77 -15.74 6.93
N HIS A 26 21.06 -14.97 7.76
CA HIS A 26 21.59 -14.36 8.97
C HIS A 26 21.03 -15.06 10.21
N LEU A 27 21.91 -15.37 11.17
CA LEU A 27 21.55 -16.01 12.43
C LEU A 27 21.84 -15.08 13.61
N PHE A 28 20.82 -14.84 14.42
CA PHE A 28 20.88 -13.98 15.60
C PHE A 28 20.77 -14.87 16.85
N LEU A 29 21.79 -14.81 17.72
CA LEU A 29 22.01 -15.76 18.82
C LEU A 29 21.90 -15.09 20.20
N GLY A 30 21.05 -14.08 20.33
CA GLY A 30 20.74 -13.42 21.59
C GLY A 30 20.32 -14.43 22.68
N PRO A 31 20.81 -14.30 23.93
CA PRO A 31 20.50 -15.25 25.00
C PRO A 31 19.03 -15.19 25.46
N THR A 32 18.31 -14.11 25.14
CA THR A 32 16.87 -13.97 25.35
C THR A 32 16.14 -13.66 24.04
N PRO A 33 14.82 -13.92 23.93
CA PRO A 33 14.03 -13.52 22.76
C PRO A 33 14.13 -12.02 22.44
N GLU A 34 14.24 -11.15 23.45
CA GLU A 34 14.39 -9.71 23.24
C GLU A 34 15.76 -9.37 22.62
N ASP A 35 16.84 -10.03 23.05
CA ASP A 35 18.17 -9.82 22.46
C ASP A 35 18.22 -10.22 20.98
N VAL A 36 17.48 -11.28 20.61
CA VAL A 36 17.34 -11.70 19.20
C VAL A 36 16.65 -10.60 18.38
N ASN A 37 15.55 -10.03 18.89
CA ASN A 37 14.86 -8.93 18.22
C ASN A 37 15.75 -7.69 18.09
N ILE A 38 16.50 -7.32 19.14
CA ILE A 38 17.44 -6.19 19.10
C ILE A 38 18.54 -6.43 18.05
N GLN A 39 19.07 -7.64 17.96
CA GLN A 39 20.08 -7.98 16.95
C GLN A 39 19.50 -7.90 15.53
N PHE A 40 18.28 -8.40 15.32
CA PHE A 40 17.59 -8.30 14.04
C PHE A 40 17.32 -6.84 13.66
N ALA A 41 16.77 -6.03 14.57
CA ALA A 41 16.51 -4.61 14.35
C ALA A 41 17.79 -3.81 14.04
N ASN A 42 18.91 -4.10 14.73
CA ASN A 42 20.20 -3.49 14.40
C ASN A 42 20.73 -3.89 13.01
N PHE A 43 20.29 -5.03 12.47
CA PHE A 43 20.67 -5.48 11.13
C PHE A 43 19.81 -4.84 10.04
N VAL A 44 18.47 -4.82 10.20
CA VAL A 44 17.55 -4.33 9.16
C VAL A 44 17.19 -2.85 9.28
N GLY A 45 17.45 -2.23 10.43
CA GLY A 45 17.00 -0.89 10.78
C GLY A 45 16.05 -0.91 11.98
N ASN A 46 16.34 -0.05 12.96
CA ASN A 46 15.46 0.14 14.12
C ASN A 46 14.22 0.92 13.70
N ALA A 47 13.08 0.60 14.31
CA ALA A 47 11.84 1.31 14.05
C ALA A 47 12.00 2.81 14.32
N GLU A 48 11.46 3.65 13.45
CA GLU A 48 11.46 5.09 13.69
C GLU A 48 10.49 5.44 14.82
N PHE A 49 10.88 6.42 15.63
CA PHE A 49 10.02 6.92 16.68
C PHE A 49 8.95 7.85 16.09
N PRO A 50 7.66 7.52 16.17
CA PRO A 50 6.61 8.31 15.51
C PRO A 50 6.39 9.67 16.21
N PRO A 51 5.68 10.61 15.57
CA PRO A 51 5.23 11.82 16.25
C PRO A 51 4.26 11.46 17.39
N TYR A 52 4.21 12.28 18.44
CA TYR A 52 3.45 11.96 19.65
C TYR A 52 1.95 11.75 19.39
N TRP A 53 1.38 12.52 18.46
CA TRP A 53 -0.03 12.44 18.09
C TRP A 53 -0.41 11.08 17.47
N ALA A 54 0.55 10.35 16.90
CA ALA A 54 0.30 9.03 16.30
C ALA A 54 -0.05 7.93 17.34
N PHE A 55 0.15 8.20 18.63
CA PHE A 55 -0.31 7.33 19.71
C PHE A 55 -1.76 7.61 20.13
N GLY A 56 -2.36 8.68 19.59
CA GLY A 56 -3.75 9.03 19.80
C GLY A 56 -4.72 8.09 19.08
N PHE A 57 -6.01 8.27 19.33
CA PHE A 57 -7.02 7.52 18.59
C PHE A 57 -7.19 8.11 17.18
N HIS A 58 -7.20 7.25 16.15
CA HIS A 58 -7.36 7.62 14.75
C HIS A 58 -8.74 7.16 14.27
N LEU A 59 -9.48 8.04 13.59
CA LEU A 59 -10.79 7.72 13.05
C LEU A 59 -10.74 7.67 11.52
N SER A 60 -11.16 6.56 10.93
CA SER A 60 -11.17 6.33 9.48
C SER A 60 -12.41 5.53 9.07
N ARG A 61 -12.68 5.54 7.77
CA ARG A 61 -13.69 4.70 7.10
C ARG A 61 -13.52 4.83 5.59
N TYR A 62 -13.66 3.70 4.89
CA TYR A 62 -14.02 3.71 3.48
C TYR A 62 -15.50 4.08 3.30
N GLY A 63 -15.79 5.13 2.53
CA GLY A 63 -17.15 5.50 2.17
C GLY A 63 -17.83 6.45 3.16
N TYR A 64 -17.12 7.49 3.60
CA TYR A 64 -17.80 8.70 4.08
C TYR A 64 -18.66 9.32 2.97
N ASN A 65 -18.20 9.24 1.71
CA ASN A 65 -18.86 9.72 0.48
C ASN A 65 -19.04 11.24 0.37
N SER A 66 -19.02 11.99 1.47
CA SER A 66 -19.02 13.46 1.47
C SER A 66 -18.50 14.02 2.80
N LEU A 67 -18.05 15.28 2.76
CA LEU A 67 -17.65 16.00 3.96
C LEU A 67 -18.82 16.28 4.90
N ASP A 68 -20.04 16.44 4.39
CA ASP A 68 -21.26 16.58 5.20
C ASP A 68 -21.54 15.32 6.04
N ASN A 69 -21.37 14.14 5.46
CA ASN A 69 -21.52 12.88 6.19
C ASN A 69 -20.45 12.74 7.28
N TYR A 70 -19.23 13.19 6.99
CA TYR A 70 -18.16 13.22 7.98
C TYR A 70 -18.44 14.24 9.11
N GLN A 71 -18.97 15.42 8.79
CA GLN A 71 -19.30 16.45 9.80
C GLN A 71 -20.26 15.89 10.86
N VAL A 72 -21.23 15.05 10.46
CA VAL A 72 -22.13 14.37 11.41
C VAL A 72 -21.35 13.46 12.38
N VAL A 73 -20.30 12.78 11.91
CA VAL A 73 -19.44 11.94 12.75
C VAL A 73 -18.60 12.80 13.69
N TYR A 74 -17.98 13.85 13.16
CA TYR A 74 -17.21 14.82 13.93
C TYR A 74 -18.04 15.40 15.09
N ASP A 75 -19.24 15.92 14.80
CA ASP A 75 -20.12 16.51 15.80
C ASP A 75 -20.52 15.51 16.89
N ARG A 76 -20.73 14.24 16.52
CA ARG A 76 -21.07 13.17 17.48
C ARG A 76 -19.89 12.82 18.37
N MET A 77 -18.68 12.77 17.83
CA MET A 77 -17.47 12.52 18.61
C MET A 77 -17.21 13.65 19.61
N ILE A 78 -17.37 14.92 19.19
CA ILE A 78 -17.32 16.10 20.08
C ILE A 78 -18.41 16.02 21.16
N ALA A 79 -19.66 15.78 20.78
CA ALA A 79 -20.79 15.73 21.72
C ALA A 79 -20.64 14.58 22.74
N ALA A 80 -20.06 13.46 22.32
CA ALA A 80 -19.76 12.32 23.18
C ALA A 80 -18.48 12.50 24.02
N GLN A 81 -17.70 13.56 23.79
CA GLN A 81 -16.41 13.81 24.43
C GLN A 81 -15.43 12.65 24.26
N ILE A 82 -15.47 11.96 23.13
CA ILE A 82 -14.51 10.92 22.79
C ILE A 82 -13.25 11.62 22.29
N PRO A 83 -12.06 11.36 22.86
CA PRO A 83 -10.82 11.93 22.35
C PRO A 83 -10.35 11.17 21.10
N TRP A 84 -9.93 11.91 20.08
CA TRP A 84 -9.22 11.39 18.92
C TRP A 84 -8.30 12.47 18.37
N ASP A 85 -7.14 12.07 17.90
CA ASP A 85 -6.06 12.98 17.53
C ASP A 85 -5.96 13.13 16.02
N SER A 86 -6.44 12.14 15.25
CA SER A 86 -6.27 12.11 13.80
C SER A 86 -7.56 11.72 13.09
N GLN A 87 -7.92 12.49 12.07
CA GLN A 87 -8.90 12.11 11.07
C GLN A 87 -8.20 11.58 9.82
N THR A 88 -8.60 10.40 9.36
CA THR A 88 -8.11 9.81 8.12
C THR A 88 -9.22 9.75 7.07
N PHE A 89 -8.95 10.22 5.86
CA PHE A 89 -9.86 10.02 4.72
C PHE A 89 -9.31 8.98 3.74
N ASP A 90 -10.19 8.05 3.38
CA ASP A 90 -10.02 7.03 2.34
C ASP A 90 -10.32 7.61 0.94
N ILE A 91 -10.19 6.84 -0.14
CA ILE A 91 -10.27 7.27 -1.55
C ILE A 91 -11.53 8.07 -1.94
N ASP A 92 -12.61 8.04 -1.15
CA ASP A 92 -13.80 8.83 -1.45
C ASP A 92 -13.59 10.34 -1.40
N TYR A 93 -12.52 10.84 -0.77
CA TYR A 93 -12.17 12.26 -0.88
C TYR A 93 -11.69 12.65 -2.28
N MET A 94 -11.15 11.71 -3.06
CA MET A 94 -10.52 11.96 -4.36
C MET A 94 -11.58 12.13 -5.47
N GLU A 95 -11.29 12.98 -6.46
CA GLU A 95 -12.12 13.04 -7.66
C GLU A 95 -11.98 11.72 -8.43
N ARG A 96 -13.06 10.94 -8.50
CA ARG A 96 -13.11 9.67 -9.24
C ARG A 96 -11.96 8.70 -8.84
N ARG A 97 -11.55 8.72 -7.56
CA ARG A 97 -10.46 7.90 -7.00
C ARG A 97 -9.11 8.11 -7.69
N ARG A 98 -8.85 9.31 -8.20
CA ARG A 98 -7.57 9.70 -8.81
C ARG A 98 -6.69 10.36 -7.75
N ASP A 99 -5.48 9.84 -7.51
CA ASP A 99 -4.54 10.45 -6.57
C ASP A 99 -4.27 11.93 -6.86
N PHE A 100 -3.89 12.69 -5.84
CA PHE A 100 -3.56 14.12 -5.98
C PHE A 100 -4.72 14.97 -6.54
N THR A 101 -5.96 14.54 -6.29
CA THR A 101 -7.18 15.30 -6.55
C THR A 101 -8.09 15.23 -5.33
N TYR A 102 -9.08 16.11 -5.26
CA TYR A 102 -10.21 15.97 -4.35
C TYR A 102 -11.53 16.26 -5.07
N ASP A 103 -12.60 15.60 -4.64
CA ASP A 103 -13.94 15.80 -5.19
C ASP A 103 -14.46 17.20 -4.80
N THR A 104 -14.42 18.12 -5.76
CA THR A 104 -14.86 19.51 -5.58
C THR A 104 -16.38 19.68 -5.43
N VAL A 105 -17.15 18.60 -5.43
CA VAL A 105 -18.60 18.58 -5.15
C VAL A 105 -18.86 18.04 -3.75
N ASN A 106 -18.45 16.81 -3.46
CA ASN A 106 -18.76 16.14 -2.19
C ASN A 106 -17.76 16.49 -1.07
N PHE A 107 -16.57 16.93 -1.43
CA PHE A 107 -15.47 17.30 -0.53
C PHE A 107 -14.95 18.72 -0.83
N ALA A 108 -15.81 19.58 -1.40
CA ALA A 108 -15.46 20.94 -1.81
C ALA A 108 -14.78 21.79 -0.72
N GLY A 109 -15.14 21.56 0.56
CA GLY A 109 -14.60 22.28 1.72
C GLY A 109 -13.46 21.56 2.45
N LEU A 110 -12.86 20.53 1.86
CA LEU A 110 -11.81 19.75 2.51
C LEU A 110 -10.56 20.58 2.88
N PRO A 111 -10.08 21.53 2.05
CA PRO A 111 -9.01 22.44 2.46
C PRO A 111 -9.35 23.25 3.72
N GLU A 112 -10.54 23.84 3.79
CA GLU A 112 -10.99 24.59 4.97
C GLU A 112 -11.20 23.68 6.18
N PHE A 113 -11.61 22.44 5.95
CA PHE A 113 -11.78 21.46 7.01
C PHE A 113 -10.46 21.03 7.64
N ALA A 114 -9.38 20.91 6.86
CA ALA A 114 -8.04 20.68 7.39
C ALA A 114 -7.64 21.77 8.41
N GLU A 115 -7.93 23.04 8.10
CA GLU A 115 -7.71 24.15 9.03
C GLU A 115 -8.56 24.05 10.30
N ILE A 116 -9.81 23.56 10.20
CA ILE A 116 -10.66 23.30 11.37
C ILE A 116 -10.02 22.23 12.25
N LEU A 117 -9.53 21.13 11.68
CA LEU A 117 -8.83 20.08 12.44
C LEU A 117 -7.60 20.65 13.16
N HIS A 118 -6.76 21.40 12.45
CA HIS A 118 -5.55 21.99 13.01
C HIS A 118 -5.83 22.99 14.13
N ASN A 119 -6.87 23.83 13.98
CA ASN A 119 -7.30 24.75 15.04
C ASN A 119 -7.81 24.02 16.29
N ASN A 120 -8.26 22.78 16.15
CA ASN A 120 -8.64 21.90 17.26
C ASN A 120 -7.49 20.98 17.70
N SER A 121 -6.25 21.25 17.27
CA SER A 121 -5.05 20.44 17.57
C SER A 121 -5.14 18.98 17.09
N MET A 122 -5.97 18.72 16.09
CA MET A 122 -6.09 17.43 15.43
C MET A 122 -5.21 17.35 14.19
N LYS A 123 -5.07 16.15 13.65
CA LYS A 123 -4.24 15.81 12.51
C LYS A 123 -5.07 15.25 11.36
N LEU A 124 -4.65 15.55 10.14
CA LEU A 124 -5.26 15.04 8.93
C LEU A 124 -4.33 14.02 8.28
N ILE A 125 -4.84 12.82 8.02
CA ILE A 125 -4.17 11.80 7.21
C ILE A 125 -4.99 11.60 5.95
N LEU A 126 -4.31 11.57 4.79
CA LEU A 126 -4.94 11.21 3.52
C LEU A 126 -4.34 9.91 2.99
N MET A 127 -5.21 9.07 2.41
CA MET A 127 -4.79 7.90 1.67
C MET A 127 -4.31 8.26 0.26
N PHE A 128 -3.32 7.52 -0.23
CA PHE A 128 -2.83 7.55 -1.60
C PHE A 128 -2.61 6.12 -2.07
N ASP A 129 -3.00 5.84 -3.31
CA ASP A 129 -2.65 4.61 -3.99
C ASP A 129 -1.44 4.85 -4.90
N PRO A 130 -0.67 3.81 -5.26
CA PRO A 130 0.44 3.99 -6.18
C PRO A 130 -0.01 4.11 -7.64
N ALA A 131 -1.20 3.62 -8.02
CA ALA A 131 -1.57 3.42 -9.41
C ALA A 131 -2.28 4.65 -10.03
N LEU A 132 -1.72 5.20 -11.12
CA LEU A 132 -2.20 6.44 -11.74
C LEU A 132 -3.00 6.16 -12.99
N VAL A 133 -4.09 6.90 -13.22
CA VAL A 133 -4.91 6.78 -14.44
C VAL A 133 -4.13 7.16 -15.70
N ILE A 134 -4.33 6.42 -16.80
CA ILE A 134 -3.70 6.67 -18.12
C ILE A 134 -4.24 7.90 -18.88
N ASP A 135 -4.81 8.88 -18.19
CA ASP A 135 -5.36 10.11 -18.77
C ASP A 135 -4.25 11.17 -18.95
N PHE A 136 -3.20 10.79 -19.68
CA PHE A 136 -1.97 11.58 -19.78
C PHE A 136 -2.25 13.01 -20.24
N ASP A 137 -3.18 13.23 -21.15
CA ASP A 137 -3.43 14.57 -21.71
C ASP A 137 -4.21 15.52 -20.76
N ASN A 138 -4.97 14.99 -19.79
CA ASN A 138 -5.86 15.81 -18.95
C ASN A 138 -5.65 15.63 -17.44
N TYR A 139 -4.78 14.72 -17.02
CA TYR A 139 -4.52 14.42 -15.62
C TYR A 139 -3.04 14.70 -15.28
N PRO A 140 -2.73 15.88 -14.67
CA PRO A 140 -1.36 16.37 -14.55
C PRO A 140 -0.35 15.44 -13.86
N PRO A 141 -0.70 14.68 -12.79
CA PRO A 141 0.21 13.70 -12.21
C PRO A 141 0.67 12.65 -13.21
N SER A 142 -0.27 12.09 -14.00
CA SER A 142 0.05 11.11 -15.03
C SER A 142 0.86 11.71 -16.18
N GLN A 143 0.54 12.94 -16.62
CA GLN A 143 1.31 13.65 -17.64
C GLN A 143 2.76 13.83 -17.22
N ARG A 144 2.98 14.37 -16.01
CA ARG A 144 4.33 14.56 -15.46
C ARG A 144 5.05 13.22 -15.29
N GLY A 145 4.35 12.19 -14.81
CA GLY A 145 4.92 10.85 -14.70
C GLY A 145 5.39 10.31 -16.05
N LYS A 146 4.64 10.56 -17.13
CA LYS A 146 5.03 10.22 -18.50
C LYS A 146 6.20 11.08 -19.00
N ASP A 147 6.22 12.38 -18.69
CA ASP A 147 7.32 13.29 -19.07
C ASP A 147 8.66 12.90 -18.42
N TYR A 148 8.61 12.38 -17.19
CA TYR A 148 9.78 11.90 -16.44
C TYR A 148 10.04 10.40 -16.59
N ASP A 149 9.22 9.69 -17.36
CA ASP A 149 9.34 8.25 -17.63
C ASP A 149 9.41 7.38 -16.36
N VAL A 150 8.45 7.60 -15.45
CA VAL A 150 8.50 7.04 -14.07
C VAL A 150 7.78 5.70 -13.92
N PHE A 151 7.10 5.19 -14.94
CA PHE A 151 6.24 4.01 -14.82
C PHE A 151 6.96 2.70 -15.15
N ILE A 152 6.51 1.61 -14.54
CA ILE A 152 6.95 0.23 -14.79
C ILE A 152 6.67 -0.15 -16.24
N LYS A 153 7.61 -0.87 -16.86
CA LYS A 153 7.59 -1.22 -18.28
C LYS A 153 7.54 -2.73 -18.52
N TRP A 154 7.06 -3.12 -19.68
CA TRP A 154 7.26 -4.47 -20.20
C TRP A 154 8.74 -4.73 -20.49
N GLU A 155 9.21 -5.96 -20.27
CA GLU A 155 10.62 -6.32 -20.52
C GLU A 155 11.01 -6.19 -22.01
N SER A 156 10.06 -6.40 -22.91
CA SER A 156 10.26 -6.25 -24.36
C SER A 156 8.95 -5.94 -25.06
N SER A 157 9.04 -5.38 -26.28
CA SER A 157 7.88 -5.03 -27.11
C SER A 157 6.98 -6.21 -27.43
N ASP A 158 7.55 -7.42 -27.56
CA ASP A 158 6.81 -8.63 -27.93
C ASP A 158 5.92 -9.16 -26.78
N LEU A 159 6.08 -8.60 -25.57
CA LEU A 159 5.27 -8.94 -24.40
C LEU A 159 4.12 -7.96 -24.17
N ILE A 160 4.09 -6.84 -24.90
CA ILE A 160 3.02 -5.85 -24.79
C ILE A 160 1.73 -6.46 -25.38
N PRO A 161 0.62 -6.49 -24.63
CA PRO A 161 -0.65 -6.99 -25.15
C PRO A 161 -1.14 -6.19 -26.37
N ASP A 162 -1.67 -6.88 -27.39
CA ASP A 162 -2.21 -6.24 -28.60
C ASP A 162 -3.36 -5.26 -28.30
N ASP A 163 -4.07 -5.47 -27.18
CA ASP A 163 -5.19 -4.65 -26.71
C ASP A 163 -4.79 -3.59 -25.67
N GLN A 164 -3.47 -3.39 -25.46
CA GLN A 164 -2.97 -2.32 -24.59
C GLN A 164 -3.39 -0.95 -25.17
N PRO A 165 -3.90 -0.03 -24.34
CA PRO A 165 -4.36 1.27 -24.83
C PRO A 165 -3.29 2.05 -25.59
N GLU A 166 -3.69 2.74 -26.66
CA GLU A 166 -2.79 3.62 -27.40
C GLU A 166 -2.26 4.75 -26.50
N GLY A 167 -1.01 5.17 -26.71
CA GLY A 167 -0.39 6.27 -25.96
C GLY A 167 0.24 5.90 -24.61
N THR A 168 0.12 4.64 -24.18
CA THR A 168 0.76 4.10 -22.95
C THR A 168 2.18 3.58 -23.17
N GLN A 169 2.73 3.72 -24.39
CA GLN A 169 4.09 3.29 -24.73
C GLN A 169 4.36 1.81 -24.33
N ASP A 170 5.50 1.54 -23.71
CA ASP A 170 5.90 0.26 -23.15
C ASP A 170 5.51 0.07 -21.67
N TYR A 171 4.70 0.98 -21.10
CA TYR A 171 4.24 0.87 -19.73
C TYR A 171 3.33 -0.34 -19.54
N VAL A 172 3.42 -0.99 -18.37
CA VAL A 172 2.43 -1.99 -17.97
C VAL A 172 1.14 -1.28 -17.58
N VAL A 173 0.02 -1.74 -18.15
CA VAL A 173 -1.31 -1.18 -17.90
C VAL A 173 -2.16 -2.16 -17.10
N GLY A 174 -2.75 -1.68 -16.02
CA GLY A 174 -3.62 -2.43 -15.13
C GLY A 174 -4.94 -1.71 -14.85
N TYR A 175 -5.55 -2.05 -13.72
CA TYR A 175 -6.79 -1.46 -13.23
C TYR A 175 -6.88 -1.58 -11.70
N VAL A 176 -7.27 -0.48 -11.04
CA VAL A 176 -7.47 -0.43 -9.59
C VAL A 176 -8.77 0.34 -9.29
N TRP A 177 -8.75 1.29 -8.33
CA TRP A 177 -9.90 2.07 -7.91
C TRP A 177 -10.39 3.16 -8.88
N PRO A 178 -9.50 3.86 -9.62
CA PRO A 178 -9.97 4.84 -10.58
C PRO A 178 -10.86 4.21 -11.65
N ASP A 179 -11.73 5.03 -12.24
CA ASP A 179 -12.70 4.57 -13.25
C ASP A 179 -12.13 4.41 -14.67
N ASN A 180 -10.81 4.29 -14.79
CA ASN A 180 -10.10 4.03 -16.03
C ASN A 180 -8.82 3.23 -15.71
N LYS A 181 -8.24 2.61 -16.73
CA LYS A 181 -7.00 1.82 -16.63
C LYS A 181 -5.87 2.65 -16.03
N THR A 182 -4.96 1.96 -15.34
CA THR A 182 -3.89 2.58 -14.56
C THR A 182 -2.50 2.13 -14.99
N VAL A 183 -1.49 2.93 -14.65
CA VAL A 183 -0.07 2.63 -14.73
C VAL A 183 0.56 2.68 -13.34
N PHE A 184 1.67 1.99 -13.16
CA PHE A 184 2.31 1.80 -11.85
C PHE A 184 3.68 2.51 -11.84
N PRO A 185 3.94 3.46 -10.94
CA PRO A 185 5.24 4.08 -10.77
C PRO A 185 6.29 3.05 -10.36
N ASP A 186 7.49 3.15 -10.93
CA ASP A 186 8.66 2.36 -10.57
C ASP A 186 9.44 3.04 -9.44
N PHE A 187 9.17 2.67 -8.18
CA PHE A 187 9.84 3.27 -7.03
C PHE A 187 11.31 2.82 -6.83
N PHE A 188 11.83 1.92 -7.65
CA PHE A 188 13.30 1.71 -7.70
C PHE A 188 14.00 2.89 -8.35
N ASN A 189 13.33 3.56 -9.29
CA ASN A 189 13.91 4.66 -10.05
C ASN A 189 13.96 5.92 -9.17
N PRO A 190 15.15 6.49 -8.91
CA PRO A 190 15.26 7.70 -8.09
C PRO A 190 14.49 8.89 -8.69
N VAL A 191 14.30 8.94 -10.01
CA VAL A 191 13.47 9.96 -10.67
C VAL A 191 12.01 9.83 -10.26
N THR A 192 11.50 8.60 -10.13
CA THR A 192 10.14 8.35 -9.63
C THR A 192 9.98 8.81 -8.20
N ALA A 193 10.99 8.60 -7.34
CA ALA A 193 10.94 9.08 -5.95
C ALA A 193 10.87 10.61 -5.86
N ASP A 194 11.59 11.32 -6.72
CA ASP A 194 11.53 12.79 -6.80
C ASP A 194 10.20 13.29 -7.43
N TRP A 195 9.69 12.59 -8.45
CA TRP A 195 8.36 12.87 -9.01
C TRP A 195 7.25 12.68 -7.98
N TRP A 196 7.24 11.54 -7.27
CA TRP A 196 6.25 11.23 -6.23
C TRP A 196 6.23 12.28 -5.13
N ALA A 197 7.41 12.67 -4.64
CA ALA A 197 7.54 13.74 -3.66
C ALA A 197 7.03 15.08 -4.18
N ASN A 198 7.26 15.39 -5.46
CA ASN A 198 6.74 16.60 -6.09
C ASN A 198 5.20 16.58 -6.18
N GLU A 199 4.59 15.45 -6.57
CA GLU A 199 3.12 15.32 -6.62
C GLU A 199 2.50 15.50 -5.24
N ILE A 200 3.07 14.85 -4.22
CA ILE A 200 2.68 15.05 -2.82
C ILE A 200 2.83 16.51 -2.41
N ALA A 201 3.95 17.16 -2.74
CA ALA A 201 4.20 18.56 -2.40
C ALA A 201 3.25 19.54 -3.10
N LEU A 202 2.85 19.25 -4.33
CA LEU A 202 1.85 20.03 -5.05
C LEU A 202 0.49 19.89 -4.39
N PHE A 203 0.06 18.67 -4.07
CA PHE A 203 -1.23 18.43 -3.44
C PHE A 203 -1.30 18.95 -2.00
N HIS A 204 -0.21 18.86 -1.25
CA HIS A 204 -0.11 19.42 0.11
C HIS A 204 -0.30 20.96 0.15
N LYS A 205 -0.04 21.67 -0.96
CA LYS A 205 -0.35 23.11 -1.07
C LYS A 205 -1.84 23.38 -1.19
N GLU A 206 -2.62 22.41 -1.67
CA GLU A 206 -4.07 22.50 -1.77
C GLU A 206 -4.74 22.07 -0.47
N ILE A 207 -4.25 20.99 0.15
CA ILE A 207 -4.79 20.45 1.40
C ILE A 207 -3.61 20.16 2.36
N PRO A 208 -3.47 20.88 3.49
CA PRO A 208 -2.37 20.67 4.43
C PRO A 208 -2.63 19.43 5.31
N PHE A 209 -2.21 18.25 4.86
CA PHE A 209 -2.28 17.01 5.65
C PHE A 209 -0.98 16.75 6.44
N ASP A 210 -1.10 16.11 7.60
CA ASP A 210 0.01 15.87 8.54
C ASP A 210 0.65 14.48 8.41
N GLY A 211 -0.04 13.54 7.75
CA GLY A 211 0.41 12.17 7.58
C GLY A 211 -0.13 11.56 6.30
N ILE A 212 0.54 10.49 5.86
CA ILE A 212 0.19 9.78 4.63
C ILE A 212 -0.15 8.34 4.95
N TRP A 213 -1.22 7.84 4.34
CA TRP A 213 -1.52 6.42 4.27
C TRP A 213 -1.27 5.96 2.83
N ILE A 214 -0.25 5.13 2.59
CA ILE A 214 -0.01 4.48 1.30
C ILE A 214 -0.61 3.08 1.31
N ASP A 215 -1.58 2.83 0.43
CA ASP A 215 -2.28 1.55 0.33
C ASP A 215 -2.13 0.93 -1.07
N MET A 216 -2.64 -0.28 -1.26
CA MET A 216 -2.68 -0.96 -2.56
C MET A 216 -1.29 -1.23 -3.17
N ASN A 217 -0.25 -1.23 -2.34
CA ASN A 217 1.14 -1.17 -2.74
C ASN A 217 1.91 -2.50 -2.65
N GLU A 218 1.22 -3.62 -2.87
CA GLU A 218 1.88 -4.91 -3.09
C GLU A 218 2.80 -4.96 -4.32
N PRO A 219 2.46 -4.42 -5.52
CA PRO A 219 1.32 -3.59 -5.95
C PRO A 219 0.07 -4.39 -6.31
N SER A 220 -1.10 -3.93 -5.87
CA SER A 220 -2.37 -4.56 -6.20
C SER A 220 -2.82 -4.22 -7.61
N ASN A 221 -3.37 -5.19 -8.33
CA ASN A 221 -4.03 -5.00 -9.60
C ASN A 221 -5.30 -5.85 -9.68
N PHE A 222 -6.43 -5.27 -10.08
CA PHE A 222 -7.69 -5.99 -10.11
C PHE A 222 -7.85 -6.82 -11.39
N GLY A 223 -8.27 -8.06 -11.21
CA GLY A 223 -8.68 -8.95 -12.29
C GLY A 223 -7.56 -9.45 -13.21
N THR A 224 -6.29 -9.38 -12.80
CA THR A 224 -5.19 -9.93 -13.63
C THR A 224 -5.49 -11.37 -14.02
N ASN A 225 -5.42 -11.67 -15.32
CA ASN A 225 -5.74 -12.96 -15.93
C ASN A 225 -7.24 -13.38 -15.86
N THR A 226 -8.15 -12.67 -15.17
CA THR A 226 -9.60 -12.95 -15.11
C THR A 226 -10.38 -12.28 -16.25
N GLU A 227 -11.68 -12.50 -16.42
CA GLU A 227 -12.46 -11.84 -17.50
C GLU A 227 -12.49 -10.31 -17.37
N LYS A 228 -12.75 -9.80 -16.16
CA LYS A 228 -12.76 -8.38 -15.82
C LYS A 228 -12.56 -8.17 -14.30
N PRO A 229 -12.06 -7.00 -13.85
CA PRO A 229 -12.10 -6.56 -12.46
C PRO A 229 -13.51 -6.61 -11.85
N PHE A 230 -13.61 -6.82 -10.54
CA PHE A 230 -14.89 -6.85 -9.83
C PHE A 230 -15.62 -5.49 -9.86
N ASN A 231 -14.86 -4.39 -9.95
CA ASN A 231 -15.33 -3.01 -10.03
C ASN A 231 -15.24 -2.44 -11.46
N TRP A 232 -15.13 -3.29 -12.49
CA TRP A 232 -15.10 -2.85 -13.88
C TRP A 232 -16.49 -2.32 -14.32
N PRO A 233 -16.57 -1.18 -15.03
CA PRO A 233 -17.85 -0.61 -15.46
C PRO A 233 -18.65 -1.57 -16.34
N ASP A 234 -19.93 -1.76 -16.02
CA ASP A 234 -20.81 -2.71 -16.71
C ASP A 234 -21.17 -2.29 -18.15
N ASP A 235 -20.99 -1.01 -18.48
CA ASP A 235 -21.23 -0.44 -19.80
C ASP A 235 -20.03 -0.54 -20.74
N LEU A 236 -18.86 -0.97 -20.24
CA LEU A 236 -17.66 -1.17 -21.04
C LEU A 236 -17.46 -2.65 -21.41
N PRO A 237 -16.84 -2.95 -22.57
CA PRO A 237 -16.41 -4.31 -22.89
C PRO A 237 -15.53 -4.88 -21.77
N PRO A 238 -15.68 -6.18 -21.41
CA PRO A 238 -14.83 -6.81 -20.41
C PRO A 238 -13.37 -6.68 -20.79
N TRP A 239 -12.54 -6.28 -19.82
CA TRP A 239 -11.11 -6.16 -20.00
C TRP A 239 -10.38 -6.43 -18.69
N SER A 240 -9.19 -7.01 -18.78
CA SER A 240 -8.22 -7.08 -17.69
C SER A 240 -6.81 -7.23 -18.25
N LEU A 241 -5.80 -6.99 -17.41
CA LEU A 241 -4.41 -7.31 -17.74
C LEU A 241 -4.25 -8.83 -17.94
N LYS A 242 -3.72 -9.23 -19.10
CA LYS A 242 -3.38 -10.62 -19.43
C LYS A 242 -1.87 -10.80 -19.46
N CYS A 243 -1.35 -11.63 -18.57
CA CYS A 243 0.08 -11.90 -18.52
C CYS A 243 0.49 -12.99 -19.51
N PRO A 244 1.65 -12.85 -20.18
CA PRO A 244 2.13 -13.80 -21.19
C PRO A 244 2.36 -15.20 -20.60
N ASN A 245 2.35 -16.24 -21.44
CA ASN A 245 2.67 -17.59 -20.97
C ASN A 245 4.18 -17.82 -21.03
N ASN A 246 4.86 -17.74 -19.89
CA ASN A 246 6.29 -17.99 -19.78
C ASN A 246 6.68 -18.44 -18.36
N THR A 247 7.94 -18.79 -18.16
CA THR A 247 8.45 -19.30 -16.88
C THR A 247 8.54 -18.26 -15.76
N ARG A 248 8.41 -16.96 -16.06
CA ARG A 248 8.32 -15.92 -15.02
C ARG A 248 6.92 -15.83 -14.46
N GLU A 249 5.89 -15.91 -15.30
CA GLU A 249 4.51 -15.94 -14.83
C GLU A 249 4.13 -17.30 -14.20
N ASP A 250 4.69 -18.39 -14.75
CA ASP A 250 4.41 -19.77 -14.35
C ASP A 250 5.72 -20.48 -13.99
N PRO A 251 6.30 -20.21 -12.81
CA PRO A 251 7.58 -20.80 -12.42
C PRO A 251 7.51 -22.33 -12.29
N PRO A 252 8.60 -23.06 -12.59
CA PRO A 252 8.61 -24.53 -12.52
C PRO A 252 8.20 -25.10 -11.14
N TYR A 253 8.46 -24.33 -10.08
CA TYR A 253 7.90 -24.53 -8.76
C TYR A 253 6.92 -23.40 -8.47
N ALA A 254 5.63 -23.71 -8.48
CA ALA A 254 4.60 -22.79 -8.04
C ALA A 254 4.59 -22.71 -6.50
N THR A 255 4.58 -21.50 -5.97
CA THR A 255 4.40 -21.25 -4.54
C THR A 255 2.92 -21.43 -4.15
N LEU A 256 2.61 -21.65 -2.88
CA LEU A 256 1.29 -21.45 -2.24
C LEU A 256 0.61 -20.15 -2.67
N ALA A 257 1.35 -19.08 -2.99
CA ALA A 257 0.74 -17.87 -3.55
C ALA A 257 -0.09 -18.19 -4.81
N ALA A 258 0.39 -19.10 -5.67
CA ALA A 258 -0.34 -19.60 -6.84
C ALA A 258 -1.44 -20.61 -6.50
N PHE A 259 -1.48 -21.16 -5.29
CA PHE A 259 -2.45 -22.21 -4.91
C PHE A 259 -3.48 -21.76 -3.88
N SER A 260 -3.35 -20.56 -3.30
CA SER A 260 -4.33 -19.99 -2.38
C SER A 260 -5.75 -20.09 -2.93
N ASN A 261 -6.73 -20.30 -2.06
CA ASN A 261 -8.15 -20.30 -2.45
C ASN A 261 -8.57 -18.93 -3.02
N GLU A 262 -7.89 -17.87 -2.61
CA GLU A 262 -8.08 -16.51 -3.12
C GLU A 262 -7.34 -16.23 -4.43
N ASN A 263 -6.53 -17.19 -4.89
CA ASN A 263 -5.88 -17.12 -6.20
C ASN A 263 -6.76 -17.86 -7.22
N GLU A 264 -7.54 -17.09 -7.97
CA GLU A 264 -8.51 -17.57 -8.96
C GLU A 264 -7.79 -18.11 -10.21
N CYS A 265 -6.68 -17.47 -10.59
CA CYS A 265 -6.01 -17.76 -11.87
C CYS A 265 -4.93 -18.85 -11.77
N LYS A 266 -4.57 -19.25 -10.55
CA LYS A 266 -3.47 -20.16 -10.21
C LYS A 266 -2.10 -19.74 -10.75
N ARG A 267 -1.85 -18.43 -10.80
CA ARG A 267 -0.59 -17.82 -11.25
C ARG A 267 -0.05 -16.87 -10.20
N ILE A 268 1.27 -16.66 -10.16
CA ILE A 268 1.85 -15.72 -9.18
C ILE A 268 1.57 -14.26 -9.51
N SER A 269 1.13 -13.95 -10.74
CA SER A 269 0.63 -12.63 -11.13
C SER A 269 -0.85 -12.40 -10.80
N ASP A 270 -1.51 -13.31 -10.09
CA ASP A 270 -2.88 -13.05 -9.64
C ASP A 270 -2.92 -11.86 -8.66
N LYS A 271 -3.90 -10.97 -8.86
CA LYS A 271 -4.08 -9.71 -8.12
C LYS A 271 -2.90 -8.73 -8.13
N THR A 272 -1.95 -8.87 -9.07
CA THR A 272 -0.80 -7.96 -9.26
C THR A 272 -0.47 -7.80 -10.74
N ILE A 273 0.52 -6.97 -11.08
CA ILE A 273 1.04 -6.82 -12.44
C ILE A 273 1.87 -8.04 -12.88
N CYS A 274 2.14 -8.15 -14.18
CA CYS A 274 2.86 -9.29 -14.74
C CYS A 274 4.31 -9.35 -14.27
N MET A 275 4.80 -10.57 -14.00
CA MET A 275 6.18 -10.84 -13.60
C MET A 275 7.21 -10.51 -14.69
N SER A 276 6.76 -10.46 -15.94
CA SER A 276 7.50 -10.12 -17.17
C SER A 276 7.61 -8.62 -17.43
N THR A 277 7.50 -7.82 -16.36
CA THR A 277 7.74 -6.38 -16.36
C THR A 277 9.07 -6.08 -15.67
N VAL A 278 9.60 -4.88 -15.89
CA VAL A 278 10.91 -4.45 -15.40
C VAL A 278 10.84 -3.12 -14.65
N GLN A 279 11.71 -3.01 -13.66
CA GLN A 279 11.97 -1.83 -12.84
C GLN A 279 13.48 -1.48 -12.92
N THR A 280 13.89 -0.28 -12.54
CA THR A 280 15.29 0.15 -12.63
C THR A 280 15.67 1.12 -11.52
N ASP A 281 16.91 1.05 -11.04
CA ASP A 281 17.52 2.09 -10.18
C ASP A 281 18.27 3.17 -10.98
N GLY A 282 18.13 3.17 -12.30
CA GLY A 282 18.87 4.00 -13.24
C GLY A 282 20.23 3.42 -13.67
N ILE A 283 20.69 2.34 -13.05
CA ILE A 283 21.95 1.65 -13.38
C ILE A 283 21.68 0.21 -13.82
N ASN A 284 20.85 -0.50 -13.05
CA ASN A 284 20.48 -1.88 -13.25
C ASN A 284 19.00 -1.97 -13.59
N THR A 285 18.65 -3.02 -14.32
CA THR A 285 17.26 -3.40 -14.60
C THR A 285 16.92 -4.65 -13.80
N TYR A 286 15.78 -4.63 -13.13
CA TYR A 286 15.28 -5.70 -12.27
C TYR A 286 13.98 -6.24 -12.84
N SER A 287 13.86 -7.57 -12.91
CA SER A 287 12.58 -8.20 -13.23
C SER A 287 11.60 -8.03 -12.07
N HIS A 288 10.34 -7.70 -12.35
CA HIS A 288 9.31 -7.64 -11.31
C HIS A 288 9.18 -8.97 -10.57
N TYR A 289 9.37 -10.10 -11.26
CA TYR A 289 9.55 -11.43 -10.63
C TYR A 289 10.48 -11.45 -9.39
N ASP A 290 11.61 -10.74 -9.45
CA ASP A 290 12.60 -10.72 -8.36
C ASP A 290 12.28 -9.66 -7.30
N VAL A 291 11.65 -8.55 -7.70
CA VAL A 291 11.47 -7.37 -6.85
C VAL A 291 10.02 -7.06 -6.46
N HIS A 292 9.05 -7.93 -6.79
CA HIS A 292 7.63 -7.75 -6.46
C HIS A 292 7.42 -7.42 -4.97
N ASN A 293 7.96 -8.25 -4.08
CA ASN A 293 7.85 -8.06 -2.62
C ASN A 293 8.61 -6.84 -2.07
N LEU A 294 9.29 -6.07 -2.93
CA LEU A 294 10.01 -4.85 -2.55
C LEU A 294 9.29 -3.59 -3.03
N TYR A 295 8.19 -3.69 -3.78
CA TYR A 295 7.50 -2.53 -4.35
C TYR A 295 7.05 -1.53 -3.28
N GLY A 296 6.20 -1.97 -2.35
CA GLY A 296 5.76 -1.14 -1.23
C GLY A 296 6.92 -0.67 -0.35
N PHE A 297 7.96 -1.49 -0.16
CA PHE A 297 9.17 -1.04 0.55
C PHE A 297 9.87 0.14 -0.13
N LYS A 298 9.94 0.15 -1.47
CA LYS A 298 10.52 1.27 -2.21
C LYS A 298 9.64 2.51 -2.19
N GLU A 299 8.33 2.35 -2.27
CA GLU A 299 7.38 3.45 -2.10
C GLU A 299 7.47 4.08 -0.70
N ILE A 300 7.55 3.26 0.36
CA ILE A 300 7.74 3.72 1.74
C ILE A 300 8.99 4.61 1.83
N VAL A 301 10.12 4.12 1.30
CA VAL A 301 11.39 4.86 1.34
C VAL A 301 11.30 6.17 0.55
N ALA A 302 10.65 6.17 -0.62
CA ALA A 302 10.43 7.37 -1.40
C ALA A 302 9.55 8.39 -0.64
N THR A 303 8.41 7.94 -0.12
CA THR A 303 7.47 8.76 0.65
C THR A 303 8.14 9.36 1.89
N HIS A 304 8.91 8.56 2.64
CA HIS A 304 9.62 9.03 3.82
C HIS A 304 10.74 10.02 3.50
N THR A 305 11.69 9.60 2.68
CA THR A 305 12.97 10.31 2.51
C THR A 305 12.88 11.47 1.53
N ARG A 306 11.88 11.48 0.65
CA ARG A 306 11.71 12.52 -0.39
C ARG A 306 10.49 13.39 -0.19
N ALA A 307 9.40 12.89 0.39
CA ALA A 307 8.19 13.68 0.56
C ALA A 307 8.02 14.20 2.02
N MET A 308 7.87 13.28 2.97
CA MET A 308 7.51 13.63 4.34
C MET A 308 8.61 14.43 5.04
N THR A 309 9.85 13.95 5.03
CA THR A 309 10.95 14.58 5.77
C THR A 309 11.51 15.84 5.12
N THR A 310 11.16 16.13 3.86
CA THR A 310 11.68 17.28 3.11
C THR A 310 10.64 18.38 2.93
N THR A 311 9.37 18.02 2.78
CA THR A 311 8.33 18.92 2.29
C THR A 311 7.20 19.07 3.30
N ILE A 312 6.65 17.96 3.81
CA ILE A 312 5.46 18.00 4.69
C ILE A 312 5.87 18.34 6.12
N ASN A 313 6.85 17.61 6.67
CA ASN A 313 7.30 17.71 8.06
C ASN A 313 8.82 17.97 8.16
N PRO A 314 9.36 19.03 7.51
CA PRO A 314 10.80 19.28 7.56
C PRO A 314 11.28 19.55 8.99
N GLY A 315 12.14 18.67 9.51
CA GLY A 315 12.65 18.74 10.89
C GLY A 315 11.71 18.19 11.96
N GLU A 316 10.56 17.63 11.56
CA GLU A 316 9.62 16.93 12.42
C GLU A 316 9.60 15.43 12.11
N ARG A 317 8.94 14.63 12.95
CA ARG A 317 8.80 13.19 12.74
C ARG A 317 7.65 12.91 11.77
N PRO A 318 7.87 12.14 10.70
CA PRO A 318 6.83 11.82 9.76
C PRO A 318 5.86 10.78 10.32
N PHE A 319 4.62 10.77 9.83
CA PHE A 319 3.71 9.63 10.00
C PHE A 319 3.35 9.08 8.63
N ILE A 320 3.76 7.84 8.38
CA ILE A 320 3.39 7.06 7.20
C ILE A 320 2.75 5.77 7.70
N LEU A 321 1.66 5.37 7.08
CA LEU A 321 0.99 4.09 7.28
C LEU A 321 1.03 3.31 5.96
N THR A 322 1.54 2.08 5.96
CA THR A 322 1.67 1.25 4.74
C THR A 322 0.95 -0.10 4.87
N ARG A 323 0.47 -0.64 3.74
CA ARG A 323 0.02 -2.05 3.68
C ARG A 323 1.16 -3.00 3.42
N SER A 324 1.81 -2.91 2.27
CA SER A 324 2.93 -3.79 1.92
C SER A 324 4.19 -3.38 2.67
N ALA A 325 4.93 -4.36 3.19
CA ALA A 325 6.16 -4.15 3.94
C ALA A 325 7.17 -5.27 3.71
N TYR A 326 8.46 -4.93 3.82
CA TYR A 326 9.59 -5.84 3.77
C TYR A 326 10.49 -5.64 5.00
N PRO A 327 11.33 -6.60 5.44
CA PRO A 327 12.28 -6.38 6.53
C PRO A 327 13.03 -5.05 6.43
N GLY A 328 12.93 -4.25 7.49
CA GLY A 328 13.47 -2.88 7.56
C GLY A 328 12.44 -1.77 7.31
N ALA A 329 11.23 -2.09 6.85
CA ALA A 329 10.17 -1.10 6.60
C ALA A 329 9.85 -0.23 7.82
N GLY A 330 9.86 -0.80 9.03
CA GLY A 330 9.53 -0.04 10.25
C GLY A 330 10.49 1.11 10.57
N HIS A 331 11.66 1.16 9.92
CA HIS A 331 12.55 2.33 9.98
C HIS A 331 11.95 3.59 9.34
N TYR A 332 10.88 3.45 8.56
CA TYR A 332 10.31 4.54 7.74
C TYR A 332 8.80 4.69 7.91
N THR A 333 8.09 3.71 8.48
CA THR A 333 6.63 3.70 8.48
C THR A 333 6.03 2.88 9.61
N ALA A 334 4.77 3.20 9.94
CA ALA A 334 3.85 2.30 10.64
C ALA A 334 3.17 1.35 9.64
N HIS A 335 2.55 0.29 10.16
CA HIS A 335 1.81 -0.71 9.40
C HIS A 335 0.47 -1.02 10.07
N TRP A 336 -0.53 -1.48 9.30
CA TRP A 336 -1.75 -2.07 9.86
C TRP A 336 -2.00 -3.47 9.31
N THR A 337 -2.74 -4.29 10.05
CA THR A 337 -2.96 -5.72 9.73
C THR A 337 -3.77 -5.99 8.45
N GLY A 338 -4.16 -4.96 7.69
CA GLY A 338 -4.98 -5.09 6.49
C GLY A 338 -6.47 -5.33 6.76
N ASP A 339 -7.19 -5.57 5.67
CA ASP A 339 -8.64 -5.75 5.60
C ASP A 339 -9.09 -6.99 6.40
N ASN A 340 -9.59 -6.76 7.62
CA ASN A 340 -10.10 -7.84 8.48
C ASN A 340 -11.63 -7.98 8.39
N SER A 341 -12.23 -8.82 9.23
CA SER A 341 -13.70 -9.02 9.24
C SER A 341 -14.27 -8.87 10.64
N ALA A 342 -15.52 -8.42 10.73
CA ALA A 342 -16.26 -8.16 11.97
C ALA A 342 -16.55 -9.40 12.82
N THR A 343 -15.51 -10.10 13.30
CA THR A 343 -15.61 -11.41 13.92
C THR A 343 -14.69 -11.53 15.13
N TRP A 344 -15.11 -12.33 16.11
CA TRP A 344 -14.29 -12.63 17.30
C TRP A 344 -12.95 -13.29 16.97
N ASP A 345 -12.90 -14.09 15.90
CA ASP A 345 -11.67 -14.75 15.46
C ASP A 345 -10.66 -13.73 14.94
N GLN A 346 -11.09 -12.71 14.19
CA GLN A 346 -10.23 -11.64 13.71
C GLN A 346 -9.71 -10.75 14.86
N LEU A 347 -10.57 -10.46 15.86
CA LEU A 347 -10.12 -9.78 17.08
C LEU A 347 -9.05 -10.58 17.84
N LYS A 348 -9.14 -11.91 17.83
CA LYS A 348 -8.11 -12.77 18.43
C LYS A 348 -6.83 -12.78 17.58
N SER A 349 -6.95 -12.83 16.26
CA SER A 349 -5.80 -12.81 15.34
C SER A 349 -4.98 -11.54 15.48
N SER A 350 -5.62 -10.38 15.71
CA SER A 350 -4.91 -9.11 15.85
C SER A 350 -3.85 -9.10 16.95
N ILE A 351 -4.06 -9.83 18.05
CA ILE A 351 -3.07 -9.98 19.14
C ILE A 351 -1.83 -10.75 18.66
N ILE A 352 -2.05 -11.76 17.82
CA ILE A 352 -0.98 -12.59 17.23
C ILE A 352 -0.21 -11.77 16.19
N ASP A 353 -0.92 -11.01 15.36
CA ASP A 353 -0.34 -10.19 14.30
C ASP A 353 0.53 -9.08 14.89
N TYR A 354 0.01 -8.34 15.88
CA TYR A 354 0.78 -7.31 16.60
C TYR A 354 2.08 -7.89 17.20
N SER A 355 1.98 -9.06 17.84
CA SER A 355 3.15 -9.75 18.41
C SER A 355 4.15 -10.23 17.35
N SER A 356 3.69 -10.47 16.11
CA SER A 356 4.54 -10.90 14.99
C SER A 356 5.23 -9.71 14.34
N PHE A 357 4.51 -8.61 14.10
CA PHE A 357 5.08 -7.39 13.52
C PHE A 357 6.15 -6.75 14.40
N ARG A 358 5.97 -6.78 15.73
CA ARG A 358 7.03 -6.36 16.68
C ARG A 358 8.35 -7.12 16.47
N LYS A 359 8.29 -8.40 16.11
CA LYS A 359 9.50 -9.22 15.83
C LYS A 359 10.14 -8.91 14.48
N SER A 360 9.37 -8.29 13.57
CA SER A 360 9.81 -7.86 12.24
C SER A 360 10.30 -6.41 12.22
N SER A 361 10.55 -5.80 13.38
CA SER A 361 10.92 -4.38 13.54
C SER A 361 9.86 -3.40 13.04
N LEU A 362 8.60 -3.82 13.00
CA LEU A 362 7.42 -2.98 12.75
C LEU A 362 6.74 -2.71 14.10
N ASP A 363 7.40 -1.87 14.92
CA ASP A 363 7.00 -1.62 16.31
C ASP A 363 5.73 -0.76 16.43
N VAL A 364 5.40 0.04 15.42
CA VAL A 364 4.11 0.72 15.29
C VAL A 364 3.25 -0.08 14.32
N SER A 365 2.68 -1.18 14.82
CA SER A 365 1.64 -1.92 14.14
C SER A 365 0.29 -1.61 14.79
N SER A 366 -0.66 -1.18 13.98
CA SER A 366 -2.05 -1.07 14.39
C SER A 366 -2.82 -2.27 13.84
N SER A 367 -3.88 -2.67 14.54
CA SER A 367 -4.93 -3.46 13.89
C SER A 367 -6.12 -2.53 13.76
N GLU A 368 -6.87 -2.63 12.66
CA GLU A 368 -8.10 -1.89 12.56
C GLU A 368 -9.02 -2.33 13.69
N LEU A 369 -9.28 -1.41 14.62
CA LEU A 369 -10.24 -1.62 15.69
C LEU A 369 -11.68 -1.70 15.15
N TYR A 370 -11.87 -1.48 13.83
CA TYR A 370 -13.15 -1.36 13.11
C TYR A 370 -13.12 -1.97 11.68
N LEU A 371 -13.01 -3.29 11.61
CA LEU A 371 -13.82 -4.24 10.82
C LEU A 371 -14.29 -3.84 9.39
N TYR A 372 -13.61 -4.34 8.35
CA TYR A 372 -13.89 -4.08 6.92
C TYR A 372 -15.15 -4.80 6.36
N SER A 373 -15.60 -5.92 6.97
CA SER A 373 -16.68 -6.74 6.39
C SER A 373 -17.73 -7.26 7.39
N ASN A 374 -18.99 -6.86 7.12
CA ASN A 374 -20.29 -7.21 7.75
C ASN A 374 -20.78 -6.36 8.92
N TYR A 375 -22.12 -6.21 8.98
CA TYR A 375 -22.89 -5.48 10.00
C TYR A 375 -22.34 -5.72 11.41
N ASP A 376 -21.84 -4.66 12.02
CA ASP A 376 -21.36 -4.67 13.39
C ASP A 376 -22.47 -5.13 14.36
N GLU A 377 -22.31 -6.32 14.95
CA GLU A 377 -23.13 -6.67 16.10
C GLU A 377 -22.69 -5.79 17.28
N ALA A 378 -23.61 -4.99 17.82
CA ALA A 378 -23.36 -4.10 18.97
C ALA A 378 -22.73 -4.78 20.21
N LYS A 379 -22.73 -6.12 20.28
CA LYS A 379 -22.06 -6.91 21.33
C LYS A 379 -20.56 -7.11 21.11
N LEU A 380 -20.08 -7.14 19.87
CA LEU A 380 -18.65 -7.11 19.56
C LEU A 380 -18.03 -5.77 19.99
N LEU A 381 -18.84 -4.71 19.99
CA LEU A 381 -18.43 -3.32 20.20
C LEU A 381 -18.65 -2.78 21.63
N ASN A 382 -19.41 -3.47 22.48
CA ASN A 382 -19.64 -3.07 23.87
C ASN A 382 -18.61 -3.74 24.78
N ILE A 383 -17.43 -3.11 24.92
CA ILE A 383 -16.48 -3.37 26.02
C ILE A 383 -16.41 -2.15 26.92
#